data_AF-A0A0S8GKY0-F1
#
_entry.id   AF-A0A0S8GKY0-F1
#
_cell.length_a   1.000
_cell.length_b   1.000
_cell.length_c   1.000
_cell.angle_alpha   90.00
_cell.angle_beta   90.00
_cell.angle_gamma   90.00
#
_symmetry.space_group_name_H-M   'P 1'
#
loop_
_entity.id
_entity.type
_entity.pdbx_description
1 polymer ?
#
loop_
_entity_poly.entity_id
_entity_poly.type
_entity_poly.pdbx_seq_one_letter_code
_entity_poly.pdbx_strand_id
1 'polypeptide(L)'
;MGPLEIDGNLGYEATGISGEEGTIIYALAVIFNAEQFAFGVEGAGDKDGLRSWLMGGRYAILEGFAVDAGISGEFEDDAVSTLVAGIHYEF
;
A
#
# COMPACT_ATOMS: atom_id res chain seq x y z
N MET A 1 2.28 8.59 20.55
CA MET A 1 1.50 7.60 19.77
C MET A 1 2.27 6.29 19.84
N GLY A 2 1.59 5.14 19.97
CA GLY A 2 2.26 3.84 20.06
C GLY A 2 2.97 3.49 18.73
N PRO A 3 3.76 2.40 18.68
CA PRO A 3 4.41 1.99 17.45
C PRO A 3 3.41 1.55 16.37
N LEU A 4 2.15 1.36 16.72
CA LEU A 4 1.08 0.96 15.80
C LEU A 4 0.37 2.19 15.21
N GLU A 5 0.28 2.20 13.90
CA GLU A 5 -0.46 3.16 13.07
C GLU A 5 -1.53 2.41 12.27
N ILE A 6 -2.69 3.05 12.12
CA ILE A 6 -3.76 2.58 11.24
C ILE A 6 -4.00 3.71 10.26
N ASP A 7 -3.80 3.44 8.97
CA ASP A 7 -4.03 4.39 7.89
C ASP A 7 -5.19 3.92 7.02
N GLY A 8 -6.09 4.83 6.68
CA GLY A 8 -7.29 4.55 5.91
C GLY A 8 -7.42 5.53 4.77
N ASN A 9 -7.37 5.03 3.55
CA ASN A 9 -7.46 5.82 2.34
C ASN A 9 -8.81 5.57 1.65
N LEU A 10 -9.44 6.64 1.19
CA LEU A 10 -10.72 6.61 0.46
C LEU A 10 -10.60 7.53 -0.75
N GLY A 11 -11.08 7.05 -1.90
CA GLY A 11 -11.01 7.77 -3.16
C GLY A 11 -12.20 7.49 -4.07
N TYR A 12 -12.30 8.29 -5.12
CA TYR A 12 -13.22 8.08 -6.23
C TYR A 12 -12.44 8.18 -7.53
N GLU A 13 -12.52 7.14 -8.34
CA GLU A 13 -11.87 7.07 -9.64
C GLU A 13 -12.91 7.24 -10.74
N ALA A 14 -12.66 8.16 -11.66
CA ALA A 14 -13.52 8.43 -12.80
C ALA A 14 -12.69 8.58 -14.07
N THR A 15 -13.22 8.08 -15.18
CA THR A 15 -12.59 8.21 -16.50
C THR A 15 -13.19 9.39 -17.25
N GLY A 16 -12.47 9.90 -18.24
CA GLY A 16 -12.99 10.93 -19.16
C GLY A 16 -13.94 10.38 -20.23
N ILE A 17 -14.30 9.09 -20.15
CA ILE A 17 -15.10 8.41 -21.16
C ILE A 17 -16.58 8.62 -20.83
N SER A 18 -17.31 9.20 -21.77
CA SER A 18 -18.73 9.50 -21.59
C SER A 18 -19.53 8.21 -21.36
N GLY A 19 -20.26 8.16 -20.26
CA GLY A 19 -21.16 7.05 -19.92
C GLY A 19 -20.55 5.95 -19.05
N GLU A 20 -19.27 6.03 -18.71
CA GLU A 20 -18.68 5.15 -17.69
C GLU A 20 -18.97 5.70 -16.28
N GLU A 21 -19.52 4.84 -15.43
CA GLU A 21 -19.70 5.15 -14.01
C GLU A 21 -18.34 5.07 -13.30
N GLY A 22 -17.95 6.13 -12.61
CA GLY A 22 -16.77 6.07 -11.74
C GLY A 22 -16.99 5.15 -10.54
N THR A 23 -15.90 4.70 -9.93
CA THR A 23 -15.91 3.74 -8.82
C THR A 23 -15.31 4.34 -7.56
N ILE A 24 -15.83 3.91 -6.40
CA ILE A 24 -15.21 4.23 -5.11
C ILE A 24 -14.10 3.22 -4.86
N ILE A 25 -12.94 3.72 -4.45
CA ILE A 25 -11.78 2.91 -4.05
C ILE A 25 -11.47 3.15 -2.57
N TYR A 26 -10.98 2.13 -1.88
CA TYR A 26 -10.56 2.22 -0.48
C TYR A 26 -9.33 1.38 -0.20
N ALA A 27 -8.59 1.76 0.84
CA ALA A 27 -7.53 0.95 1.41
C ALA A 27 -7.47 1.13 2.93
N LEU A 28 -7.05 0.08 3.63
CA LEU A 28 -6.78 0.11 5.07
C LEU A 28 -5.46 -0.59 5.35
N ALA A 29 -4.56 0.13 6.01
CA ALA A 29 -3.24 -0.34 6.39
C ALA A 29 -3.09 -0.40 7.91
N VAL A 30 -2.32 -1.40 8.36
CA VAL A 30 -1.79 -1.46 9.71
C VAL A 30 -0.28 -1.44 9.60
N ILE A 31 0.34 -0.44 10.21
CA ILE A 31 1.76 -0.16 10.12
C ILE A 31 2.37 -0.19 11.52
N PHE A 32 3.48 -0.89 11.68
CA PHE A 32 4.28 -0.87 12.87
C PHE A 32 5.58 -0.10 12.60
N ASN A 33 5.80 0.95 13.37
CA ASN A 33 6.95 1.83 13.32
C ASN A 33 7.83 1.63 14.56
N ALA A 34 9.10 1.30 14.36
CA ALA A 34 10.09 1.16 15.42
C ALA A 34 11.45 1.70 14.97
N GLU A 35 11.83 2.86 15.50
CA GLU A 35 13.11 3.52 15.23
C GLU A 35 13.42 3.62 13.73
N GLN A 36 14.32 2.76 13.24
CA GLN A 36 14.78 2.72 11.85
C GLN A 36 13.91 1.83 10.95
N PHE A 37 13.00 1.05 11.52
CA PHE A 37 12.20 0.07 10.79
C PHE A 37 10.73 0.47 10.77
N ALA A 38 10.10 0.31 9.61
CA ALA A 38 8.66 0.27 9.48
C ALA A 38 8.26 -1.00 8.74
N PHE A 39 7.20 -1.66 9.17
CA PHE A 39 6.58 -2.75 8.41
C PHE A 39 5.08 -2.61 8.44
N GLY A 40 4.40 -3.04 7.39
CA GLY A 40 2.95 -2.94 7.32
C GLY A 40 2.32 -3.94 6.39
N VAL A 41 1.01 -4.07 6.56
CA VAL A 41 0.11 -4.76 5.64
C VAL A 41 -1.03 -3.83 5.28
N GLU A 42 -1.42 -3.85 4.02
CA GLU A 42 -2.54 -3.10 3.49
C GLU A 42 -3.46 -4.04 2.71
N GLY A 43 -4.76 -3.84 2.87
CA GLY A 43 -5.77 -4.39 1.96
C GLY A 43 -6.46 -3.25 1.24
N ALA A 44 -6.64 -3.37 -0.07
CA ALA A 44 -7.30 -2.38 -0.90
C ALA A 44 -8.42 -3.01 -1.73
N GLY A 45 -9.43 -2.21 -2.04
CA GLY A 45 -10.62 -2.67 -2.74
C GLY A 45 -11.41 -1.54 -3.39
N ASP A 46 -12.52 -1.93 -3.97
CA ASP A 46 -13.48 -1.05 -4.63
C ASP A 46 -14.90 -1.34 -4.14
N LYS A 47 -15.89 -0.67 -4.73
CA LYS A 47 -17.32 -0.85 -4.41
C LYS A 47 -17.81 -2.31 -4.46
N ASP A 48 -17.12 -3.18 -5.20
CA ASP A 48 -17.51 -4.56 -5.44
C ASP A 48 -16.78 -5.56 -4.51
N GLY A 49 -15.73 -5.12 -3.80
CA GLY A 49 -15.08 -5.93 -2.78
C GLY A 49 -13.61 -5.63 -2.55
N LEU A 50 -12.98 -6.45 -1.72
CA LEU A 50 -11.53 -6.44 -1.50
C LEU A 50 -10.84 -7.01 -2.75
N ARG A 51 -9.83 -6.32 -3.27
CA ARG A 51 -9.18 -6.64 -4.54
C ARG A 51 -7.75 -7.09 -4.39
N SER A 52 -6.98 -6.37 -3.60
CA SER A 52 -5.55 -6.58 -3.49
C SER A 52 -5.05 -6.46 -2.07
N TRP A 53 -3.84 -6.97 -1.87
CA TRP A 53 -3.10 -6.87 -0.63
C TRP A 53 -1.65 -6.47 -0.92
N LEU A 54 -1.04 -5.83 0.06
CA LEU A 54 0.37 -5.49 0.05
C LEU A 54 0.95 -5.75 1.44
N MET A 55 2.14 -6.31 1.48
CA MET A 55 2.97 -6.37 2.68
C MET A 55 4.32 -5.78 2.34
N GLY A 56 4.87 -4.97 3.23
CA GLY A 56 6.17 -4.38 2.98
C GLY A 56 6.80 -3.80 4.21
N GLY A 57 8.01 -3.30 4.03
CA GLY A 57 8.73 -2.60 5.07
C GLY A 57 9.81 -1.71 4.51
N ARG A 58 10.27 -0.82 5.38
CA ARG A 58 11.32 0.16 5.13
C ARG A 58 12.34 0.09 6.25
N TYR A 59 13.62 0.19 5.88
CA TYR A 59 14.72 0.39 6.81
C TYR A 59 15.45 1.69 6.50
N ALA A 60 15.45 2.63 7.44
CA ALA A 60 16.23 3.86 7.39
C ALA A 60 17.68 3.57 7.78
N ILE A 61 18.59 3.68 6.81
CA ILE A 61 20.02 3.46 7.00
C ILE A 61 20.66 4.68 7.67
N LEU A 62 20.31 5.87 7.18
CA LEU A 62 20.71 7.16 7.73
C LEU A 62 19.64 8.22 7.39
N GLU A 63 19.77 9.41 7.94
CA GLU A 63 18.82 10.51 7.70
C GLU A 63 18.70 10.81 6.19
N GLY A 64 17.47 10.74 5.67
CA GLY A 64 17.18 10.92 4.25
C GLY A 64 17.50 9.71 3.36
N PHE A 65 18.04 8.59 3.86
CA PHE A 65 18.36 7.41 3.05
C PHE A 65 17.78 6.11 3.62
N ALA A 66 17.00 5.40 2.81
CA ALA A 66 16.35 4.17 3.21
C ALA A 66 16.34 3.11 2.10
N VAL A 67 16.11 1.87 2.50
CA VAL A 67 15.75 0.77 1.60
C VAL A 67 14.35 0.30 1.93
N ASP A 68 13.62 -0.12 0.91
CA ASP A 68 12.28 -0.61 1.01
C ASP A 68 12.12 -1.91 0.24
N ALA A 69 11.24 -2.77 0.72
CA ALA A 69 10.86 -4.00 0.03
C ALA A 69 9.40 -4.30 0.32
N GLY A 70 8.73 -4.84 -0.69
CA GLY A 70 7.32 -5.20 -0.59
C GLY A 70 6.96 -6.34 -1.52
N ILE A 71 5.91 -7.04 -1.14
CA ILE A 71 5.22 -8.01 -1.96
C ILE A 71 3.75 -7.65 -1.98
N SER A 72 3.16 -7.67 -3.16
CA SER A 72 1.73 -7.44 -3.35
C SER A 72 1.12 -8.49 -4.26
N GLY A 73 -0.19 -8.61 -4.20
CA GLY A 73 -0.95 -9.49 -5.07
C GLY A 73 -2.43 -9.16 -5.04
N GLU A 74 -3.15 -9.85 -5.91
CA GLU A 74 -4.61 -9.83 -5.97
C GLU A 74 -5.17 -11.09 -5.31
N PHE A 75 -6.46 -11.07 -4.95
CA PHE A 75 -7.14 -12.22 -4.34
C PHE A 75 -7.79 -13.16 -5.36
N GLU A 76 -7.59 -12.94 -6.67
CA GLU A 76 -8.17 -13.76 -7.74
C GLU A 76 -7.42 -15.08 -7.94
N ASP A 77 -8.10 -16.11 -8.47
CA ASP A 77 -7.59 -17.50 -8.55
C ASP A 77 -6.31 -17.67 -9.41
N ASP A 78 -6.02 -16.72 -10.31
CA ASP A 78 -4.81 -16.70 -11.16
C ASP A 78 -3.88 -15.51 -10.86
N ALA A 79 -4.01 -14.90 -9.66
CA ALA A 79 -3.29 -13.69 -9.30
C ALA A 79 -1.76 -13.89 -9.29
N VAL A 80 -1.05 -12.97 -9.97
CA VAL A 80 0.41 -12.89 -9.94
C VAL A 80 0.84 -12.03 -8.76
N SER A 81 1.72 -12.57 -7.91
CA SER A 81 2.37 -11.76 -6.89
C SER A 81 3.53 -10.95 -7.48
N THR A 82 3.60 -9.68 -7.12
CA THR A 82 4.68 -8.78 -7.51
C THR A 82 5.59 -8.54 -6.31
N LEU A 83 6.90 -8.72 -6.51
CA LEU A 83 7.91 -8.36 -5.52
C LEU A 83 8.66 -7.12 -6.00
N VAL A 84 8.77 -6.13 -5.12
CA VAL A 84 9.49 -4.88 -5.36
C VAL A 84 10.51 -4.66 -4.26
N ALA A 85 11.68 -4.16 -4.63
CA ALA A 85 12.66 -3.63 -3.70
C ALA A 85 13.23 -2.32 -4.25
N GLY A 86 13.43 -1.36 -3.36
CA GLY A 86 13.79 0.00 -3.70
C GLY A 86 14.81 0.59 -2.74
N ILE A 87 15.38 1.71 -3.19
CA ILE A 87 16.21 2.59 -2.40
C ILE A 87 15.59 3.97 -2.51
N HIS A 88 15.40 4.64 -1.38
CA HIS A 88 14.83 5.97 -1.27
C HIS A 88 15.89 6.95 -0.77
N TYR A 89 16.00 8.10 -1.43
CA TYR A 89 16.81 9.24 -0.96
C TYR A 89 16.02 10.55 -1.06
N GLU A 90 15.97 11.31 0.03
CA GLU A 90 15.29 12.61 0.14
C GLU A 90 16.30 13.72 0.54
N PHE A 91 16.17 14.91 -0.07
CA PHE A 91 17.08 16.06 0.08
C PHE A 91 16.36 17.33 0.51
#